data_AF-A0A947JYG7-F1
#
_entry.id   AF-A0A947JYG7-F1
#
_cell.length_a   1.000
_cell.length_b   1.000
_cell.length_c   1.000
_cell.angle_alpha   90.00
_cell.angle_beta   90.00
_cell.angle_gamma   90.00
#
_symmetry.space_group_name_H-M   'P 1'
#
loop_
_entity.id
_entity.type
_entity.pdbx_description
1 polymer ?
#
loop_
_entity_poly.entity_id
_entity_poly.type
_entity_poly.pdbx_seq_one_letter_code
_entity_poly.pdbx_strand_id
1 'polypeptide(L)' 'MHCESCKFYQAMSSECRRYAPSPAEGDKQAHWPNVAQDDWCGEFVAADVQRQVA' A
#
# COMPACT_ATOMS: atom_id res chain seq x y z
N MET A 1 0.74 13.36 -3.13
CA MET A 1 0.11 12.52 -2.08
C MET A 1 0.04 11.11 -2.64
N HIS A 2 1.19 10.57 -3.02
CA HIS A 2 1.24 9.37 -3.86
C HIS A 2 1.47 8.13 -3.01
N CYS A 3 1.17 6.97 -3.60
CA CYS A 3 1.38 5.68 -2.97
C CYS A 3 2.81 5.53 -2.43
N GLU A 4 3.85 6.03 -3.11
CA GLU A 4 5.26 5.94 -2.66
C GLU A 4 5.50 6.39 -1.20
N SER A 5 4.76 7.39 -0.72
CA SER A 5 4.89 7.98 0.63
C SER A 5 3.76 7.56 1.57
N CYS A 6 2.91 6.63 1.14
CA CYS A 6 1.74 6.18 1.88
C CYS A 6 2.09 5.01 2.80
N LYS A 7 1.57 5.01 4.04
CA LYS A 7 1.83 3.94 5.03
C LYS A 7 1.36 2.55 4.58
N PHE A 8 0.46 2.49 3.62
CA PHE A 8 -0.14 1.25 3.12
C PHE A 8 0.57 0.71 1.87
N TYR A 9 1.45 1.49 1.25
CA TYR A 9 2.11 1.09 0.02
C TYR A 9 3.30 0.18 0.33
N GLN A 10 3.38 -0.95 -0.38
CA GLN A 10 4.53 -1.85 -0.31
C GLN A 10 5.40 -1.67 -1.57
N ALA A 11 6.51 -0.95 -1.42
CA ALA A 11 7.44 -0.65 -2.52
C ALA A 11 8.05 -1.90 -3.17
N MET A 12 8.32 -2.98 -2.42
CA MET A 12 8.96 -4.18 -2.98
C MET A 12 8.05 -4.93 -3.95
N SER A 13 6.74 -4.91 -3.72
CA SER A 13 5.76 -5.63 -4.52
C SER A 13 4.90 -4.69 -5.38
N SER A 14 5.05 -3.37 -5.22
CA SER A 14 4.17 -2.35 -5.80
C SER A 14 2.69 -2.61 -5.51
N GLU A 15 2.36 -2.88 -4.23
CA GLU A 15 1.02 -3.28 -3.79
C GLU A 15 0.42 -2.25 -2.81
N CYS A 16 -0.90 -2.04 -2.88
CA CYS A 16 -1.62 -1.24 -1.89
C CYS A 16 -2.25 -2.15 -0.81
N ARG A 17 -1.81 -2.01 0.45
CA ARG A 17 -2.31 -2.79 1.59
C ARG A 17 -3.39 -2.10 2.43
N ARG A 18 -4.13 -1.17 1.82
CA ARG A 18 -5.20 -0.43 2.52
C ARG A 18 -6.40 -1.32 2.82
N TYR A 19 -6.81 -2.16 1.87
CA TYR A 19 -7.99 -3.02 1.95
C TYR A 19 -7.62 -4.48 1.89
N ALA A 20 -8.31 -5.34 2.64
CA ALA A 20 -8.07 -6.79 2.66
C ALA A 20 -7.82 -7.35 1.24
N PRO A 21 -6.85 -8.27 1.09
CA PRO A 21 -6.49 -8.79 -0.22
C PRO A 21 -7.66 -9.56 -0.81
N SER A 22 -7.78 -9.51 -2.13
CA SER A 22 -8.84 -10.25 -2.83
C SER A 22 -8.56 -11.76 -2.74
N PRO A 23 -9.57 -12.58 -2.42
CA PRO A 23 -9.40 -14.02 -2.41
C PRO A 23 -9.06 -14.50 -3.82
N ALA A 24 -7.99 -15.28 -4.00
CA ALA A 24 -7.75 -15.94 -5.27
C ALA A 24 -8.78 -17.05 -5.48
N GLU A 25 -9.47 -17.01 -6.61
CA GLU A 25 -10.17 -18.17 -7.13
C GLU A 25 -9.11 -19.16 -7.66
N GLY A 26 -8.91 -20.26 -6.93
CA GLY A 26 -8.03 -21.37 -7.36
C GLY A 26 -6.80 -21.56 -6.50
N ASP A 27 -5.87 -20.59 -6.51
CA ASP A 27 -4.52 -20.77 -5.96
C ASP A 27 -4.39 -20.57 -4.43
N LYS A 28 -5.53 -20.32 -3.74
CA LYS A 28 -5.63 -20.11 -2.28
C LYS A 28 -4.74 -19.00 -1.71
N GLN A 29 -4.10 -18.19 -2.54
CA GLN A 29 -3.25 -17.07 -2.13
C GLN A 29 -4.00 -15.77 -2.35
N ALA A 30 -4.19 -14.99 -1.29
CA ALA A 30 -4.86 -13.70 -1.44
C ALA A 30 -3.91 -12.70 -2.11
N HIS A 31 -4.41 -11.94 -3.09
CA HIS A 31 -3.62 -10.96 -3.83
C HIS A 31 -4.00 -9.54 -3.44
N TRP A 32 -2.99 -8.70 -3.25
CA TRP A 32 -3.21 -7.27 -3.07
C TRP A 32 -3.25 -6.58 -4.44
N PRO A 33 -4.00 -5.49 -4.57
CA PRO A 33 -4.01 -4.72 -5.81
C PRO A 33 -2.63 -4.10 -6.06
N ASN A 34 -2.08 -4.32 -7.25
CA ASN A 34 -0.89 -3.62 -7.72
C ASN A 34 -1.24 -2.15 -8.04
N VAL A 35 -0.41 -1.24 -7.54
CA VAL A 35 -0.55 0.22 -7.77
C VAL A 35 0.81 0.81 -8.12
N ALA A 36 0.83 1.86 -8.93
CA ALA A 36 2.07 2.59 -9.21
C ALA A 36 2.48 3.45 -8.02
N GLN A 37 3.76 3.82 -7.97
CA GLN A 37 4.29 4.71 -6.95
C GLN A 37 3.62 6.10 -6.98
N ASP A 38 3.29 6.57 -8.18
CA ASP A 38 2.65 7.86 -8.44
C ASP A 38 1.11 7.81 -8.30
N ASP A 39 0.53 6.62 -8.10
CA ASP A 39 -0.93 6.49 -7.95
C ASP A 39 -1.43 7.17 -6.68
N TRP A 40 -2.70 7.55 -6.71
CA TRP A 40 -3.40 8.12 -5.57
C TRP A 40 -4.86 7.68 -5.53
N CYS A 41 -5.22 6.93 -4.48
CA CYS A 41 -6.58 6.43 -4.27
C CYS A 41 -7.51 7.39 -3.52
N GLY A 42 -7.09 8.63 -3.22
CA GLY A 42 -7.87 9.58 -2.42
C GLY A 42 -7.72 9.42 -0.90
N GLU A 43 -7.27 8.25 -0.43
CA GLU A 43 -7.19 7.92 1.00
C GLU A 43 -5.75 7.80 1.50
N PHE A 44 -4.89 8.67 0.98
CA PHE A 44 -3.48 8.75 1.35
C PHE A 44 -3.33 8.99 2.86
N VAL A 45 -2.46 8.19 3.49
CA VAL A 45 -2.03 8.41 4.87
C VAL A 45 -0.52 8.36 4.88
N ALA A 46 0.13 9.45 5.28
CA ALA A 46 1.58 9.51 5.36
C ALA A 46 2.11 8.37 6.24
N ALA A 47 3.14 7.67 5.77
CA ALA A 47 3.92 6.80 6.62
C ALA A 47 4.52 7.66 7.73
N ASP A 48 4.24 7.35 8.99
CA ASP A 48 4.78 8.09 10.13
C ASP A 48 6.30 7.84 10.16
N VAL A 49 7.06 8.74 9.56
CA VAL A 49 8.50 8.81 9.77
C VAL A 49 8.63 9.28 11.20
N GLN A 50 8.91 8.35 12.12
CA GLN A 50 9.04 8.63 13.56
C GLN A 50 9.71 9.99 13.76
N ARG A 51 8.92 10.93 14.25
CA ARG A 51 9.38 12.25 14.65
C ARG A 51 10.46 12.03 15.70
N GLN A 52 11.71 12.28 15.34
CA GLN A 52 12.87 12.19 16.23
C GLN A 52 12.55 12.89 17.55
N VAL A 53 12.59 12.13 18.65
CA VAL A 53 12.72 12.72 19.98
C VAL A 53 14.20 13.04 20.14
N ALA A 54 14.47 14.36 20.21
CA ALA A 54 15.76 14.96 20.49
C ALA A 54 16.26 14.64 21.92
#